data_AF-A0AAT9TGG9-F1
#
_entry.id   AF-A0AAT9TGG9-F1
#
_cell.length_a   1.000
_cell.length_b   1.000
_cell.length_c   1.000
_cell.angle_alpha   90.00
_cell.angle_beta   90.00
_cell.angle_gamma   90.00
#
_symmetry.space_group_name_H-M   'P 1'
#
loop_
_entity.id
_entity.type
_entity.pdbx_description
1 polymer ?
#
loop_
_entity_poly.entity_id
_entity_poly.type
_entity_poly.pdbx_seq_one_letter_code
_entity_poly.pdbx_strand_id
1 'polypeptide(L)'
;MTAINSHFDAPAIFVKTQEGFQVSLTVADKGQVHFDVDSPCVRRSEVADSTSRATAFLDPEARLIPRPNIHSEFWSAGAPGVAASGS
;
A
#
# COMPACT_ATOMS: atom_id res chain seq x y z
N MET A 1 -4.05 7.39 20.53
CA MET A 1 -5.50 7.66 20.60
C MET A 1 -6.21 6.42 20.07
N THR A 2 -7.16 5.90 20.83
CA THR A 2 -7.98 4.74 20.48
C THR A 2 -9.36 5.26 20.09
N ALA A 3 -9.90 4.86 18.95
CA ALA A 3 -11.24 5.23 18.50
C ALA A 3 -12.12 3.97 18.40
N ILE A 4 -13.41 4.13 18.67
CA ILE A 4 -14.39 3.05 18.59
C ILE A 4 -15.49 3.50 17.64
N ASN A 5 -15.80 2.67 16.66
CA ASN A 5 -17.02 2.77 15.86
C ASN A 5 -18.04 1.78 16.43
N SER A 6 -19.09 2.29 17.07
CA SER A 6 -20.16 1.47 17.64
C SER A 6 -21.34 1.27 16.68
N HIS A 7 -21.17 1.53 15.38
CA HIS A 7 -22.23 1.30 14.40
C HIS A 7 -22.62 -0.17 14.34
N PHE A 8 -23.91 -0.46 14.47
CA PHE A 8 -24.41 -1.84 14.59
C PHE A 8 -24.04 -2.72 13.39
N ASP A 9 -24.12 -2.18 12.17
CA ASP A 9 -23.82 -2.95 10.94
C ASP A 9 -22.32 -3.17 10.70
N ALA A 10 -21.46 -2.36 11.33
CA ALA A 10 -20.02 -2.38 11.08
C ALA A 10 -19.23 -1.92 12.31
N PRO A 11 -19.31 -2.64 13.45
CA PRO A 11 -18.60 -2.23 14.64
C PRO A 11 -17.09 -2.39 14.43
N ALA A 12 -16.33 -1.41 14.91
CA ALA A 12 -14.87 -1.42 14.78
C ALA A 12 -14.15 -0.79 15.97
N ILE A 13 -12.91 -1.24 16.19
CA ILE A 13 -11.97 -0.68 17.16
C ILE A 13 -10.70 -0.29 16.41
N PHE A 14 -10.20 0.92 16.66
CA PHE A 14 -8.99 1.46 16.08
C PHE A 14 -8.00 1.82 17.18
N VAL A 15 -6.80 1.27 17.13
CA VAL A 15 -5.75 1.49 18.13
C VAL A 15 -4.48 1.96 17.42
N LYS A 16 -3.78 2.93 18.00
CA LYS A 16 -2.40 3.26 17.60
C LYS A 16 -1.43 2.81 18.68
N THR A 17 -0.45 1.98 18.32
CA THR A 17 0.59 1.53 19.26
C THR A 17 1.56 2.68 19.58
N GLN A 18 2.37 2.52 20.63
CA GLN A 18 3.42 3.50 20.96
C GLN A 18 4.46 3.63 19.83
N GLU A 19 4.72 2.54 19.12
CA GLU A 19 5.65 2.49 17.97
C GLU A 19 5.02 3.03 16.67
N GLY A 20 3.75 3.44 16.71
CA GLY A 20 3.09 4.13 15.61
C GLY A 20 2.33 3.25 14.62
N PHE A 21 2.27 1.93 14.85
CA PHE A 21 1.40 1.03 14.09
C PHE A 21 -0.07 1.39 14.31
N GLN A 22 -0.86 1.34 13.25
CA GLN A 22 -2.32 1.45 13.34
C GLN A 22 -2.92 0.05 13.26
N VAL A 23 -3.80 -0.27 14.19
CA VAL A 23 -4.47 -1.57 14.29
C VAL A 23 -5.96 -1.33 14.18
N SER A 24 -6.63 -2.03 13.26
CA SER A 24 -8.09 -2.05 13.15
C SER A 24 -8.63 -3.46 13.34
N LEU A 25 -9.71 -3.55 14.10
CA LEU A 25 -10.56 -4.73 14.17
C LEU A 25 -11.96 -4.31 13.74
N THR A 26 -12.46 -4.88 12.65
CA THR A 26 -13.79 -4.57 12.09
C THR A 26 -14.58 -5.84 11.87
N VAL A 27 -15.85 -5.84 12.31
CA VAL A 27 -16.82 -6.86 11.90
C VAL A 27 -17.64 -6.30 10.74
N ALA A 28 -17.60 -6.96 9.59
CA ALA A 28 -18.25 -6.54 8.35
C ALA A 28 -19.43 -7.48 7.99
N ASP A 29 -19.94 -7.36 6.75
CA ASP A 29 -21.09 -8.13 6.26
C ASP A 29 -21.01 -9.62 6.62
N LYS A 30 -22.12 -10.15 7.12
CA LYS A 30 -22.27 -11.56 7.56
C LYS A 30 -21.29 -11.99 8.67
N GLY A 31 -20.74 -11.04 9.43
CA GLY A 31 -19.84 -11.33 10.54
C GLY A 31 -18.39 -11.57 10.12
N GLN A 32 -17.99 -11.19 8.91
CA GLN A 32 -16.59 -11.28 8.47
C GLN A 32 -15.70 -10.38 9.31
N VAL A 33 -14.63 -10.93 9.87
CA VAL A 33 -13.72 -10.18 10.74
C VAL A 33 -12.49 -9.77 9.93
N HIS A 34 -12.22 -8.47 9.91
CA HIS A 34 -10.99 -7.89 9.38
C HIS A 34 -10.11 -7.45 10.55
N PHE A 35 -8.86 -7.93 10.55
CA PHE A 35 -7.83 -7.53 11.50
C PHE A 35 -6.63 -7.02 10.72
N ASP A 36 -6.47 -5.70 10.68
CA ASP A 36 -5.45 -5.04 9.88
C ASP A 36 -4.41 -4.39 10.80
N VAL A 37 -3.16 -4.43 10.36
CA VAL A 37 -2.02 -3.83 11.04
C VAL A 37 -1.21 -3.03 10.03
N ASP A 38 -1.38 -1.72 10.04
CA ASP A 38 -0.64 -0.80 9.19
C ASP A 38 0.66 -0.38 9.87
N SER A 39 1.77 -0.60 9.19
CA SER A 39 3.07 -0.09 9.65
C SER A 39 3.10 1.44 9.62
N PRO A 40 3.80 2.10 10.56
CA PRO A 40 4.12 3.51 10.41
C PRO A 40 4.94 3.73 9.14
N CYS A 41 5.03 4.98 8.69
CA CYS A 41 5.92 5.33 7.57
C CYS A 41 7.37 4.95 7.93
N VAL A 42 7.86 3.86 7.35
CA VAL A 42 9.24 3.42 7.51
C VAL A 42 10.14 4.17 6.53
N ARG A 43 11.42 4.32 6.90
CA ARG A 43 12.42 4.82 5.95
C ARG A 43 12.57 3.81 4.82
N ARG A 44 12.80 4.31 3.59
CA ARG A 44 13.14 3.46 2.45
C ARG A 44 14.33 2.58 2.83
N SER A 45 14.12 1.27 2.82
CA SER A 45 15.20 0.29 2.93
C SER A 45 15.80 0.07 1.56
N GLU A 46 17.12 -0.08 1.50
CA GLU A 46 17.75 -0.68 0.33
C GLU A 46 17.29 -2.14 0.24
N VAL A 47 16.93 -2.58 -0.96
CA VAL A 47 16.60 -3.96 -1.29
C VAL A 47 17.72 -4.44 -2.18
N ALA A 48 18.30 -5.60 -1.86
CA ALA A 48 19.33 -6.19 -2.70
C ALA A 48 18.74 -6.50 -4.07
N ASP A 49 19.53 -6.25 -5.12
CA ASP A 49 19.15 -6.65 -6.47
C ASP A 49 18.91 -8.15 -6.55
N SER A 50 17.98 -8.55 -7.44
CA SER A 50 17.74 -9.96 -7.72
C SER A 50 19.02 -10.61 -8.23
N THR A 51 19.50 -11.63 -7.51
CA THR A 51 20.60 -12.50 -7.96
C THR A 51 20.18 -13.48 -9.05
N SER A 52 18.87 -13.65 -9.25
CA SER A 52 18.33 -14.51 -10.30
C SER A 52 18.46 -13.86 -11.66
N ARG A 53 18.94 -14.62 -12.65
CA ARG A 53 18.95 -14.19 -14.04
C ARG A 53 17.50 -13.99 -14.50
N ALA A 54 17.21 -12.80 -15.03
CA ALA A 54 15.92 -12.53 -15.65
C ALA A 54 15.66 -13.55 -16.77
N THR A 55 14.53 -14.26 -16.67
CA THR A 55 14.06 -15.19 -17.71
C THR A 55 13.28 -14.48 -18.81
N ALA A 56 12.88 -13.24 -18.58
CA ALA A 56 12.03 -12.48 -19.47
C ALA A 56 12.87 -11.63 -20.45
N PHE A 57 12.43 -11.53 -21.70
CA PHE A 57 13.12 -10.81 -22.80
C PHE A 57 13.40 -9.31 -22.51
N LEU A 58 14.64 -8.85 -22.39
CA LEU A 58 14.95 -7.53 -21.78
C LEU A 58 15.02 -6.33 -22.75
N ASP A 59 14.74 -6.51 -24.05
CA ASP A 59 14.81 -5.41 -25.02
C ASP A 59 13.80 -4.30 -24.70
N PRO A 60 14.24 -3.07 -24.38
CA PRO A 60 13.36 -1.96 -24.02
C PRO A 60 12.52 -1.43 -25.20
N GLU A 61 12.93 -1.69 -26.45
CA GLU A 61 12.18 -1.30 -27.65
C GLU A 61 11.12 -2.32 -28.05
N ALA A 62 11.12 -3.48 -27.39
CA ALA A 62 10.11 -4.49 -27.60
C ALA A 62 8.76 -4.00 -27.04
N ARG A 63 7.77 -3.84 -27.93
CA ARG A 63 6.37 -3.58 -27.55
C ARG A 63 5.70 -4.83 -26.96
N LEU A 64 6.27 -5.35 -25.89
CA LEU A 64 5.74 -6.43 -25.08
C LEU A 64 5.19 -5.86 -23.77
N ILE A 65 4.33 -6.65 -23.13
CA ILE A 65 3.63 -6.36 -21.86
C ILE A 65 4.46 -5.43 -20.95
N PRO A 66 3.90 -4.31 -20.46
CA PRO A 66 4.62 -3.35 -19.62
C PRO A 66 5.28 -4.06 -18.44
N ARG A 67 6.59 -3.88 -18.30
CA ARG A 67 7.37 -4.59 -17.28
C ARG A 67 7.53 -3.72 -16.04
N PRO A 68 7.11 -4.19 -14.85
CA PRO A 68 7.17 -3.38 -13.64
C PRO A 68 8.59 -2.95 -13.24
N ASN A 69 9.61 -3.69 -13.70
CA ASN A 69 11.02 -3.40 -13.41
C ASN A 69 11.67 -2.45 -14.44
N ILE A 70 10.95 -2.04 -15.49
CA ILE A 70 11.41 -1.06 -16.47
C ILE A 70 10.64 0.23 -16.21
N HIS A 71 11.35 1.35 -16.22
CA HIS A 71 10.75 2.66 -16.02
C HIS A 71 9.65 2.89 -17.06
N SER A 72 8.44 3.19 -16.59
CA SER A 72 7.27 3.49 -17.42
C SER A 72 6.66 4.79 -16.94
N GLU A 73 6.40 5.73 -17.84
CA GLU A 73 5.72 6.99 -17.49
C GLU A 73 4.38 6.77 -16.78
N PHE A 74 3.70 5.65 -17.04
CA PHE A 74 2.44 5.32 -16.38
C PHE A 74 2.65 4.66 -15.00
N TRP A 75 3.49 3.61 -14.91
CA TRP A 75 3.66 2.83 -13.67
C TRP A 75 4.72 3.38 -12.71
N SER A 76 5.62 4.21 -13.21
CA SER A 76 6.71 4.86 -12.45
C SER A 76 6.46 6.36 -12.25
N ALA A 77 5.32 6.88 -12.70
CA ALA A 77 4.85 8.17 -12.23
C ALA A 77 4.84 8.13 -10.70
N GLY A 78 5.48 9.11 -10.07
CA GLY A 78 5.29 9.34 -8.64
C GLY A 78 3.80 9.56 -8.34
N ALA A 79 3.44 9.55 -7.06
CA ALA A 79 2.09 9.94 -6.66
C ALA A 79 1.72 11.24 -7.39
N PRO A 80 0.56 11.33 -8.06
CA PRO A 80 0.13 12.60 -8.60
C PRO A 80 0.10 13.55 -7.40
N GLY A 81 0.99 14.55 -7.42
CA GLY A 81 1.01 15.56 -6.38
C GLY A 81 -0.41 16.05 -6.26
N VAL A 82 -0.99 15.93 -5.05
CA VAL A 82 -2.30 16.49 -4.71
C VAL A 82 -2.39 17.82 -5.43
N ALA A 83 -3.29 17.91 -6.41
CA ALA A 83 -3.49 19.13 -7.15
C ALA A 83 -3.73 20.20 -6.09
N ALA A 84 -2.81 21.15 -5.97
CA ALA A 84 -3.06 22.35 -5.21
C ALA A 84 -4.28 23.01 -5.87
N SER A 85 -5.45 22.81 -5.28
CA SER A 85 -6.65 23.55 -5.57
C SER A 85 -6.38 24.98 -5.12
N GLY A 86 -5.85 25.78 -6.04
CA GLY A 86 -5.67 27.21 -5.89
C GLY A 86 -6.85 27.96 -6.50
N SER A 87 -7.23 29.02 -5.78
CA SER A 87 -8.24 30.07 -6.04
C SER A 87 -9.66 29.78 -5.57
#